data_AF-A0A101CHV0-F1
#
_entry.id   AF-A0A101CHV0-F1
#
_cell.length_a   1.000
_cell.length_b   1.000
_cell.length_c   1.000
_cell.angle_alpha   90.00
_cell.angle_beta   90.00
_cell.angle_gamma   90.00
#
_symmetry.space_group_name_H-M   'P 1'
#
loop_
_entity.id
_entity.type
_entity.pdbx_description
1 polymer ?
#
loop_
_entity_poly.entity_id
_entity_poly.type
_entity_poly.pdbx_seq_one_letter_code
_entity_poly.pdbx_strand_id
1 'polypeptide(L)'
;MEDLNYILSLSKVELDSLPYDVLKWECCCKDCNRGTMVRDYGITPIYFLNRNSKAADKNPSKYWMDTSKIVWLCGKHYAIMKRCGFDYILKKYFEHNKHPFEIIKKVNQGIEKINHE
;
A
#
# COMPACT_ATOMS: atom_id res chain seq x y z
N MET A 1 4.30 -8.20 19.45
CA MET A 1 2.96 -7.57 19.58
C MET A 1 3.07 -6.13 20.05
N GLU A 2 4.03 -5.83 20.94
CA GLU A 2 4.37 -4.46 21.37
C GLU A 2 4.91 -3.59 20.23
N ASP A 3 5.76 -4.13 19.35
CA ASP A 3 6.34 -3.38 18.22
C ASP A 3 5.30 -2.90 17.20
N LEU A 4 4.23 -3.69 16.99
CA LEU A 4 3.16 -3.32 16.07
C LEU A 4 2.38 -2.11 16.59
N ASN A 5 1.96 -2.15 17.85
CA ASN A 5 1.20 -1.05 18.46
C ASN A 5 2.05 0.22 18.54
N TYR A 6 3.35 0.08 18.83
CA TYR A 6 4.30 1.19 18.80
C TYR A 6 4.36 1.83 17.40
N ILE A 7 4.69 1.07 16.36
CA ILE A 7 4.84 1.59 14.98
C ILE A 7 3.53 2.25 14.48
N LEU A 8 2.37 1.63 14.76
CA LEU A 8 1.08 2.18 14.33
C LEU A 8 0.71 3.50 15.03
N SER A 9 1.30 3.77 16.20
CA SER A 9 1.08 5.00 16.97
C SER A 9 1.97 6.17 16.54
N LEU A 10 3.02 5.90 15.76
CA LEU A 10 3.98 6.92 15.32
C LEU A 10 3.36 7.92 14.35
N SER A 11 3.82 9.16 14.44
CA SER A 11 3.56 10.18 13.42
C SER A 11 4.26 9.84 12.11
N LYS A 12 3.83 10.45 11.01
CA LYS A 12 4.49 10.24 9.72
C LYS A 12 5.98 10.66 9.74
N VAL A 13 6.34 11.71 10.48
CA VAL A 13 7.73 12.20 10.59
C VAL A 13 8.62 11.17 11.29
N GLU A 14 8.12 10.57 12.36
CA GLU A 14 8.82 9.49 13.06
C GLU A 14 8.94 8.26 12.17
N LEU A 15 7.87 7.89 11.45
CA LEU A 15 7.90 6.81 10.46
C LEU A 15 8.89 7.08 9.31
N ASP A 16 8.98 8.32 8.82
CA ASP A 16 9.94 8.73 7.77
C ASP A 16 11.41 8.53 8.21
N SER A 17 11.68 8.49 9.51
CA SER A 17 13.02 8.31 10.08
C SER A 17 13.39 6.83 10.32
N LEU A 18 12.40 5.93 10.28
CA LEU A 18 12.65 4.49 10.42
C LEU A 18 13.09 3.89 9.09
N PRO A 19 13.89 2.81 9.10
CA PRO A 19 14.13 2.01 7.90
C PRO A 19 12.82 1.41 7.37
N TYR A 20 12.58 1.54 6.06
CA TYR A 20 11.46 0.88 5.39
C TYR A 20 11.82 0.47 3.96
N ASP A 21 11.20 -0.62 3.51
CA ASP A 21 11.20 -1.01 2.11
C ASP A 21 10.08 -0.27 1.38
N VAL A 22 10.33 0.16 0.14
CA VAL A 22 9.29 0.70 -0.74
C VAL A 22 8.78 -0.41 -1.65
N LEU A 23 7.50 -0.73 -1.50
CA LEU A 23 6.82 -1.77 -2.28
C LEU A 23 5.75 -1.15 -3.17
N LYS A 24 5.30 -1.91 -4.17
CA LYS A 24 4.16 -1.56 -5.02
C LYS A 24 3.09 -2.60 -4.84
N TRP A 25 1.98 -2.14 -4.29
CA TRP A 25 0.74 -2.88 -4.24
C TRP A 25 0.02 -2.76 -5.59
N GLU A 26 0.12 -3.81 -6.39
CA GLU A 26 -0.46 -3.90 -7.73
C GLU A 26 -1.99 -3.83 -7.71
N CYS A 27 -2.57 -3.35 -8.80
CA CYS A 27 -4.00 -3.43 -9.01
C CYS A 27 -4.38 -4.89 -9.24
N CYS A 28 -5.42 -5.37 -8.57
CA CYS A 28 -5.95 -6.73 -8.79
C CYS A 28 -6.63 -6.92 -10.15
N CYS A 29 -6.76 -5.86 -10.96
CA CYS A 29 -7.40 -5.96 -12.26
C CYS A 29 -6.46 -6.63 -13.26
N LYS A 30 -7.01 -7.57 -14.03
CA LYS A 30 -6.39 -8.25 -15.17
C LYS A 30 -5.71 -7.24 -16.07
N ASP A 31 -4.48 -7.57 -16.48
CA ASP A 31 -3.61 -6.78 -17.34
C ASP A 31 -3.33 -5.35 -16.84
N CYS A 32 -3.59 -5.06 -15.56
CA CYS A 32 -3.29 -3.77 -14.97
C CYS A 32 -1.89 -3.76 -14.36
N ASN A 33 -0.97 -3.04 -15.00
CA ASN A 33 0.37 -2.80 -14.46
C ASN A 33 0.45 -1.62 -13.47
N ARG A 34 -0.68 -1.00 -13.14
CA ARG A 34 -0.74 0.12 -12.19
C ARG A 34 -0.76 -0.42 -10.76
N GLY A 35 -0.40 0.43 -9.81
CA GLY A 35 -0.42 0.06 -8.41
C GLY A 35 -0.37 1.28 -7.51
N THR A 36 -0.19 1.04 -6.22
CA THR A 36 0.04 2.07 -5.22
C THR A 36 1.34 1.75 -4.50
N MET A 37 2.18 2.76 -4.37
CA MET A 37 3.42 2.63 -3.61
C MET A 37 3.07 2.59 -2.11
N VAL A 38 3.66 1.65 -1.39
CA VAL A 38 3.50 1.47 0.05
C VAL A 38 4.87 1.30 0.69
N ARG A 39 4.95 1.55 2.00
CA ARG A 39 6.14 1.35 2.81
C ARG A 39 5.93 0.15 3.72
N ASP A 40 6.94 -0.70 3.78
CA ASP A 40 6.98 -1.85 4.65
C ASP A 40 8.01 -1.63 5.75
N TYR A 41 7.54 -1.66 6.99
CA TYR A 41 8.36 -1.53 8.20
C TYR A 41 8.59 -2.90 8.86
N GLY A 42 8.37 -4.00 8.16
CA GLY A 42 8.53 -5.37 8.69
C GLY A 42 7.31 -5.86 9.50
N ILE A 43 6.16 -5.20 9.37
CA ILE A 43 4.92 -5.52 10.11
C ILE A 43 3.81 -6.08 9.20
N THR A 44 4.21 -6.86 8.19
CA THR A 44 3.29 -7.57 7.27
C THR A 44 2.17 -8.27 8.06
N PRO A 45 0.89 -8.17 7.65
CA PRO A 45 0.39 -7.68 6.36
C PRO A 45 -0.01 -6.19 6.33
N ILE A 46 0.48 -5.39 7.28
CA ILE A 46 0.13 -3.97 7.41
C ILE A 46 1.22 -3.10 6.76
N TYR A 47 0.80 -2.18 5.90
CA TYR A 47 1.69 -1.31 5.14
C TYR A 47 1.23 0.15 5.21
N PHE A 48 2.16 1.09 5.14
CA PHE A 48 1.82 2.51 5.12
C PHE A 48 1.78 3.04 3.69
N LEU A 49 0.76 3.80 3.31
CA LEU A 49 0.71 4.42 1.98
C LEU A 49 1.91 5.35 1.76
N ASN A 50 2.68 5.12 0.70
CA ASN A 50 3.83 5.96 0.34
C ASN A 50 3.35 7.23 -0.39
N ARG A 51 2.52 8.05 0.26
CA ARG A 51 2.03 9.33 -0.25
C ARG A 51 2.68 10.47 0.50
N ASN A 52 3.28 11.41 -0.23
CA ASN A 52 3.77 12.66 0.33
C ASN A 52 2.62 13.68 0.48
N SER A 53 1.59 13.30 1.26
CA SER A 53 0.42 14.16 1.47
C SER A 53 0.50 14.81 2.86
N LYS A 54 0.28 16.12 2.94
CA LYS A 54 0.13 16.86 4.21
C LYS A 54 -1.01 16.32 5.09
N ALA A 55 -1.93 15.54 4.51
CA ALA A 55 -3.02 14.92 5.25
C ALA A 55 -2.58 13.63 5.97
N ALA A 56 -1.48 12.99 5.54
CA ALA A 56 -0.87 11.87 6.26
C ALA A 56 -0.22 12.33 7.57
N ASP A 57 0.38 13.52 7.59
CA ASP A 57 0.95 14.09 8.82
C ASP A 57 -0.13 14.34 9.89
N LYS A 58 -1.34 14.75 9.48
CA LYS A 58 -2.45 15.06 10.41
C LYS A 58 -3.20 13.83 10.91
N ASN A 59 -3.26 12.75 10.14
CA ASN A 59 -4.05 11.56 10.44
C ASN A 59 -3.34 10.29 9.94
N PRO A 60 -2.16 9.93 10.48
CA PRO A 60 -1.37 8.82 9.98
C PRO A 60 -2.13 7.48 10.05
N SER A 61 -2.99 7.29 11.06
CA SER A 61 -3.82 6.10 11.23
C SER A 61 -4.67 5.73 10.00
N LYS A 62 -5.10 6.73 9.20
CA LYS A 62 -5.91 6.51 7.98
C LYS A 62 -5.10 6.04 6.77
N TYR A 63 -3.78 6.02 6.87
CA TYR A 63 -2.86 5.68 5.79
C TYR A 63 -2.24 4.29 5.95
N TRP A 64 -2.52 3.61 7.07
CA TRP A 64 -2.23 2.19 7.23
C TRP A 64 -3.23 1.35 6.44
N MET A 65 -2.70 0.35 5.74
CA MET A 65 -3.45 -0.53 4.87
C MET A 65 -3.19 -1.99 5.27
N ASP A 66 -4.26 -2.75 5.48
CA ASP A 66 -4.21 -4.19 5.72
C ASP A 66 -4.47 -4.93 4.41
N THR A 67 -3.43 -5.55 3.88
CA THR A 67 -3.49 -6.26 2.59
C THR A 67 -4.11 -7.64 2.68
N SER A 68 -4.28 -8.19 3.90
CA SER A 68 -4.92 -9.49 4.10
C SER A 68 -6.44 -9.46 3.87
N LYS A 69 -7.05 -8.27 3.95
CA LYS A 69 -8.51 -8.09 3.93
C LYS A 69 -9.03 -7.35 2.71
N ILE A 70 -8.15 -6.80 1.88
CA ILE A 70 -8.53 -5.79 0.90
C ILE A 70 -8.17 -6.22 -0.52
N VAL A 71 -9.19 -6.19 -1.37
CA VAL A 71 -9.04 -6.16 -2.81
C VAL A 71 -8.61 -4.75 -3.23
N TRP A 72 -7.45 -4.62 -3.88
CA TRP A 72 -6.90 -3.31 -4.22
C TRP A 72 -7.10 -2.93 -5.69
N LEU A 73 -7.56 -1.70 -5.90
CA LEU A 73 -7.73 -1.10 -7.22
C LEU A 73 -6.85 0.14 -7.33
N CYS A 74 -6.14 0.29 -8.45
CA CYS A 74 -5.51 1.57 -8.78
C CYS A 74 -6.59 2.67 -8.93
N GLY A 75 -6.21 3.94 -8.82
CA GLY A 75 -7.16 5.06 -8.88
C GLY A 75 -8.09 5.06 -10.11
N LYS A 76 -7.61 4.58 -11.26
CA LYS A 76 -8.45 4.43 -12.47
C LYS A 76 -9.55 3.38 -12.26
N HIS A 77 -9.19 2.18 -11.81
CA HIS A 77 -10.17 1.10 -11.61
C HIS A 77 -11.07 1.36 -10.39
N TYR A 78 -10.57 2.04 -9.36
CA TYR A 78 -11.39 2.50 -8.25
C TYR A 78 -12.47 3.50 -8.71
N ALA A 79 -12.13 4.43 -9.60
CA ALA A 79 -13.10 5.35 -10.18
C ALA A 79 -14.17 4.63 -11.02
N ILE A 80 -13.78 3.59 -11.77
CA ILE A 80 -14.73 2.75 -12.52
C ILE A 80 -15.62 1.96 -11.55
N MET A 81 -15.04 1.32 -10.53
CA MET A 81 -15.77 0.62 -9.47
C MET A 81 -16.82 1.52 -8.82
N LYS A 82 -16.46 2.77 -8.48
CA LYS A 82 -17.39 3.74 -7.90
C LYS A 82 -18.57 4.08 -8.82
N ARG A 83 -18.35 4.08 -10.14
CA ARG A 83 -19.37 4.44 -11.13
C ARG A 83 -20.26 3.25 -11.52
N CYS A 84 -19.66 2.07 -11.64
CA CYS A 84 -20.29 0.89 -12.23
C CYS A 84 -20.61 -0.22 -11.22
N GLY A 85 -20.14 -0.11 -9.98
CA GLY A 85 -20.29 -1.13 -8.95
C GLY A 85 -19.13 -2.13 -8.91
N PHE A 86 -19.03 -2.83 -7.76
CA PHE A 86 -17.99 -3.84 -7.52
C PHE A 86 -18.18 -5.08 -8.40
N ASP A 87 -19.41 -5.54 -8.58
CA ASP A 87 -19.75 -6.73 -9.39
C ASP A 87 -19.31 -6.58 -10.85
N TYR A 88 -19.43 -5.36 -11.41
CA TYR A 88 -18.96 -5.06 -12.75
C TYR A 88 -17.44 -5.24 -12.87
N ILE A 89 -16.70 -4.79 -11.85
CA ILE A 89 -15.24 -4.89 -11.81
C ILE A 89 -14.81 -6.34 -11.62
N LEU A 90 -15.44 -7.08 -10.70
CA LEU A 90 -15.17 -8.51 -10.51
C LEU A 90 -15.35 -9.29 -11.81
N LYS A 91 -16.51 -9.13 -12.46
CA LYS A 91 -16.86 -9.91 -13.66
C LYS A 91 -15.98 -9.60 -14.88
N LYS A 92 -15.58 -8.34 -15.07
CA LYS A 92 -14.81 -7.92 -16.26
C LYS A 92 -13.30 -7.89 -16.06
N TYR A 93 -12.84 -7.63 -14.84
CA TYR A 93 -11.46 -7.26 -14.58
C TYR A 93 -10.78 -8.10 -13.51
N PHE A 94 -11.45 -9.01 -12.77
CA PHE A 94 -10.72 -9.91 -11.87
C PHE A 94 -10.43 -11.22 -12.58
N GLU A 95 -9.15 -11.50 -12.83
CA GLU A 95 -8.71 -12.87 -13.06
C GLU A 95 -8.50 -13.51 -11.68
N HIS A 96 -9.36 -14.46 -11.33
CA HIS A 96 -9.50 -15.08 -10.00
C HIS A 96 -8.29 -15.91 -9.51
N ASN A 97 -7.07 -15.62 -9.94
CA ASN A 97 -5.93 -16.53 -9.79
C ASN A 97 -4.73 -15.97 -9.02
N LYS A 98 -4.76 -14.74 -8.48
CA LYS A 98 -3.63 -14.21 -7.68
C LYS A 98 -3.99 -14.08 -6.21
N HIS A 99 -3.21 -14.72 -5.35
CA HIS A 99 -3.35 -14.59 -3.91
C HIS A 99 -2.98 -13.16 -3.46
N PRO A 100 -3.58 -12.61 -2.37
CA PRO A 100 -3.32 -11.26 -1.88
C PRO A 100 -1.83 -10.90 -1.70
N PHE A 101 -1.02 -11.90 -1.36
CA PHE A 101 0.43 -11.76 -1.13
C PHE A 101 1.22 -11.53 -2.43
N GLU A 102 0.73 -12.01 -3.58
CA GLU A 102 1.38 -11.87 -4.89
C GLU A 102 1.18 -10.47 -5.50
N ILE A 103 0.35 -9.65 -4.85
CA ILE A 103 -0.03 -8.32 -5.32
C ILE A 103 1.00 -7.28 -4.87
N ILE A 104 1.89 -7.62 -3.93
CA ILE A 104 2.94 -6.70 -3.48
C ILE A 104 4.26 -7.10 -4.13
N LYS A 105 4.80 -6.20 -4.95
CA LYS A 105 6.14 -6.34 -5.52
C LYS A 105 7.10 -5.39 -4.84
N LYS A 106 8.27 -5.89 -4.46
CA LYS A 106 9.40 -5.02 -4.11
C LYS A 106 9.68 -4.11 -5.30
N VAL A 107 9.75 -2.80 -5.06
CA VAL A 107 10.21 -1.86 -6.07
C VAL A 107 11.61 -1.49 -5.68
N ASN A 108 12.58 -1.81 -6.54
CA ASN A 108 13.91 -1.22 -6.44
C ASN A 108 13.80 0.27 -6.77
N GLN A 109 13.40 1.07 -5.80
CA GLN A 109 13.84 2.45 -5.75
C GLN A 109 15.06 2.46 -4.86
N GLY A 110 16.22 2.18 -5.47
CA GLY A 110 17.51 2.34 -4.82
C GLY A 110 17.62 3.76 -4.28
N ILE A 111 17.35 3.91 -2.99
CA ILE A 111 17.75 5.04 -2.17
C ILE A 111 18.12 4.42 -0.83
N GLU A 112 19.28 3.76 -0.81
CA GLU A 112 20.15 3.89 0.35
C GLU A 112 20.29 5.40 0.60
N LYS A 113 19.52 5.94 1.54
CA LYS A 113 19.91 7.16 2.23
C LYS A 113 20.46 6.74 3.57
N ILE A 114 21.57 6.02 3.52
CA ILE A 114 22.57 6.12 4.57
C ILE A 114 23.42 7.33 4.18
N ASN A 115 22.97 8.53 4.54
CA ASN A 115 23.91 9.62 4.75
C ASN A 115 24.09 9.71 6.26
N HIS A 116 24.90 8.78 6.78
CA HIS A 116 25.67 9.05 7.99
C HIS A 116 27.00 9.62 7.52
N GLU A 117 27.13 10.93 7.60
CA GLU A 117 28.29 11.69 8.09
C GLU A 117 27.98 13.20 8.02
#